data_AF-A0A225DWX5-F1
#
_entry.id   AF-A0A225DWX5-F1
#
_cell.length_a   1.000
_cell.length_b   1.000
_cell.length_c   1.000
_cell.angle_alpha   90.00
_cell.angle_beta   90.00
_cell.angle_gamma   90.00
#
_symmetry.space_group_name_H-M   'P 1'
#
loop_
_entity.id
_entity.type
_entity.pdbx_description
1 polymer ?
#
loop_
_entity_poly.entity_id
_entity_poly.type
_entity_poly.pdbx_seq_one_letter_code
_entity_poly.pdbx_strand_id
1 'polypeptide(L)'
;MVATFQSTVNIWSAGGVVGEIAFDGPMRAAPYNLFSSGTPNLVGNAYTVTSGGSPDPTGNSGVAGTATVGGTGVFAGILINPKDYASFGTTGGPLNPTMVLPDYSIGQLAIQGEFWVNLPGPANIGDLVTYDPLTGNLNSITPTTKFTGTISTTTLTVSAVSAGQLAVGQVISGTGVTPGTIITALGTGTGYTGTYTISVSQTVGSATAMTAVNQPAPAFAASAAYITTSTGVDTLHITTLTSGEVLIGQQVFGTGVAPNTVITAFGSGTGGTGTYTLNTSGQTVASSGSPEAMTGPSNLFVPNGTVSRFTTNTGGGLAVIKI
;
A
#
# COMPACT_ATOMS: atom_id res chain seq x y z
N MET A 1 -55.58 23.23 0.50
CA MET A 1 -54.28 22.83 -0.08
C MET A 1 -53.78 21.64 0.72
N VAL A 2 -54.00 20.42 0.23
CA VAL A 2 -53.48 19.21 0.89
C VAL A 2 -52.02 19.08 0.47
N ALA A 3 -51.10 19.27 1.41
CA ALA A 3 -49.69 18.99 1.16
C ALA A 3 -49.57 17.51 0.78
N THR A 4 -49.07 17.23 -0.41
CA THR A 4 -48.77 15.86 -0.83
C THR A 4 -47.63 15.34 0.03
N PHE A 5 -47.90 14.32 0.85
CA PHE A 5 -46.86 13.64 1.61
C PHE A 5 -45.85 13.03 0.64
N GLN A 6 -44.58 13.05 1.04
CA GLN A 6 -43.49 12.41 0.31
C GLN A 6 -43.83 10.93 0.07
N SER A 7 -44.07 10.56 -1.19
CA SER A 7 -44.48 9.21 -1.59
C SER A 7 -43.31 8.31 -1.97
N THR A 8 -42.12 8.89 -2.13
CA THR A 8 -40.88 8.17 -2.44
C THR A 8 -39.76 8.66 -1.52
N VAL A 9 -39.12 7.72 -0.83
CA VAL A 9 -37.87 7.93 -0.09
C VAL A 9 -36.79 7.24 -0.88
N ASN A 10 -35.74 7.96 -1.26
CA ASN A 10 -34.55 7.31 -1.78
C ASN A 10 -33.84 6.64 -0.61
N ILE A 11 -34.00 5.33 -0.51
CA ILE A 11 -33.37 4.50 0.53
C ILE A 11 -31.92 4.13 0.18
N TRP A 12 -31.45 4.51 -1.02
CA TRP A 12 -30.09 4.24 -1.47
C TRP A 12 -29.17 5.42 -1.17
N SER A 13 -28.11 5.15 -0.41
CA SER A 13 -26.90 5.96 -0.32
C SER A 13 -26.34 6.19 -1.74
N ALA A 14 -25.60 7.29 -1.99
CA ALA A 14 -25.22 7.60 -3.38
C ALA A 14 -24.20 6.60 -3.91
N GLY A 15 -24.66 5.62 -4.69
CA GLY A 15 -23.80 4.64 -5.33
C GLY A 15 -22.73 5.32 -6.20
N GLY A 16 -21.49 4.84 -6.10
CA GLY A 16 -20.37 5.34 -6.90
C GLY A 16 -19.65 6.56 -6.33
N VAL A 17 -19.94 6.98 -5.10
CA VAL A 17 -19.17 8.01 -4.39
C VAL A 17 -18.21 7.34 -3.41
N VAL A 18 -16.94 7.72 -3.43
CA VAL A 18 -15.91 7.18 -2.53
C VAL A 18 -16.30 7.37 -1.06
N GLY A 19 -16.13 6.34 -0.25
CA GLY A 19 -16.50 6.30 1.17
C GLY A 19 -17.96 5.95 1.44
N GLU A 20 -18.82 5.85 0.43
CA GLU A 20 -20.20 5.38 0.64
C GLU A 20 -20.25 3.84 0.70
N ILE A 21 -21.23 3.34 1.44
CA ILE A 21 -21.55 1.90 1.46
C ILE A 21 -22.04 1.45 0.06
N ALA A 22 -21.51 0.33 -0.40
CA ALA A 22 -21.86 -0.22 -1.71
C ALA A 22 -23.04 -1.20 -1.65
N PHE A 23 -23.17 -1.96 -0.55
CA PHE A 23 -24.20 -2.98 -0.38
C PHE A 23 -24.70 -3.02 1.07
N ASP A 24 -26.00 -3.29 1.21
CA ASP A 24 -26.62 -3.50 2.51
C ASP A 24 -26.18 -4.87 3.06
N GLY A 25 -25.39 -4.83 4.13
CA GLY A 25 -24.71 -5.98 4.72
C GLY A 25 -24.14 -5.63 6.09
N PRO A 26 -23.52 -6.58 6.79
CA PRO A 26 -22.91 -6.30 8.08
C PRO A 26 -21.83 -5.23 7.92
N MET A 27 -22.02 -4.08 8.57
CA MET A 27 -21.03 -3.01 8.61
C MET A 27 -20.61 -2.75 10.06
N ARG A 28 -19.33 -2.42 10.22
CA ARG A 28 -18.80 -1.86 11.46
C ARG A 28 -17.91 -0.68 11.12
N ALA A 29 -18.20 0.43 11.77
CA ALA A 29 -17.33 1.59 11.82
C ALA A 29 -17.20 2.06 13.27
N ALA A 30 -16.06 2.66 13.59
CA ALA A 30 -15.80 3.25 14.90
C ALA A 30 -15.45 4.74 14.73
N PRO A 31 -15.91 5.60 15.64
CA PRO A 31 -15.57 7.01 15.61
C PRO A 31 -14.15 7.25 16.12
N TYR A 32 -13.40 8.12 15.43
CA TYR A 32 -12.09 8.60 15.86
C TYR A 32 -11.95 10.08 15.55
N ASN A 33 -11.20 10.82 16.36
CA ASN A 33 -10.75 12.16 16.01
C ASN A 33 -9.67 12.04 14.93
N LEU A 34 -9.81 12.80 13.86
CA LEU A 34 -8.88 12.76 12.74
C LEU A 34 -7.69 13.69 12.99
N PHE A 35 -6.50 13.23 12.62
CA PHE A 35 -5.27 14.00 12.70
C PHE A 35 -4.45 13.83 11.42
N SER A 36 -4.31 14.90 10.65
CA SER A 36 -3.69 14.91 9.33
C SER A 36 -2.20 14.55 9.37
N SER A 37 -1.49 14.98 10.43
CA SER A 37 -0.03 14.87 10.54
C SER A 37 0.72 15.37 9.27
N GLY A 38 0.16 16.34 8.55
CA GLY A 38 0.72 16.89 7.30
C GLY A 38 0.13 16.31 5.99
N THR A 39 -0.67 15.24 6.08
CA THR A 39 -1.42 14.67 4.93
C THR A 39 -2.93 14.94 5.12
N PRO A 40 -3.65 15.50 4.13
CA PRO A 40 -5.07 15.83 4.29
C PRO A 40 -5.94 14.63 4.72
N ASN A 41 -6.86 14.84 5.68
CA ASN A 41 -7.80 13.79 6.08
C ASN A 41 -8.85 13.57 4.99
N LEU A 42 -8.55 12.69 4.03
CA LEU A 42 -9.38 12.45 2.87
C LEU A 42 -10.31 11.24 3.10
N VAL A 43 -11.60 11.40 2.76
CA VAL A 43 -12.56 10.29 2.74
C VAL A 43 -12.15 9.27 1.67
N GLY A 44 -12.19 7.98 2.02
CA GLY A 44 -11.72 6.87 1.19
C GLY A 44 -10.29 6.42 1.46
N ASN A 45 -9.54 7.15 2.29
CA ASN A 45 -8.19 6.75 2.70
C ASN A 45 -8.23 5.87 3.97
N ALA A 46 -7.21 5.04 4.10
CA ALA A 46 -6.93 4.26 5.30
C ALA A 46 -6.31 5.12 6.40
N TYR A 47 -6.62 4.75 7.65
CA TYR A 47 -6.12 5.41 8.85
C TYR A 47 -5.58 4.36 9.82
N THR A 48 -4.58 4.76 10.60
CA THR A 48 -4.09 3.97 11.73
C THR A 48 -4.22 4.75 13.02
N VAL A 49 -4.30 3.99 14.11
CA VAL A 49 -4.30 4.55 15.45
C VAL A 49 -2.93 5.13 15.75
N THR A 50 -2.89 6.40 16.16
CA THR A 50 -1.65 7.01 16.67
C THR A 50 -1.32 6.42 18.03
N SER A 51 -0.03 6.15 18.32
CA SER A 51 0.41 5.48 19.55
C SER A 51 -0.15 6.20 20.78
N GLY A 52 -1.19 5.60 21.35
CA GLY A 52 -2.04 6.27 22.33
C GLY A 52 -3.39 5.62 22.61
N GLY A 53 -3.82 4.55 21.94
CA GLY A 53 -5.04 3.84 22.35
C GLY A 53 -5.25 2.49 21.68
N SER A 54 -5.15 1.40 22.44
CA SER A 54 -5.63 0.09 21.98
C SER A 54 -7.16 0.11 21.84
N PRO A 55 -7.76 -0.60 20.85
CA PRO A 55 -9.20 -0.85 20.82
C PRO A 55 -9.69 -1.72 22.01
N ASP A 56 -8.76 -2.31 22.76
CA ASP A 56 -8.99 -2.99 24.04
C ASP A 56 -7.97 -2.47 25.08
N PRO A 57 -8.29 -1.41 25.84
CA PRO A 57 -7.36 -0.80 26.77
C PRO A 57 -7.13 -1.70 27.99
N THR A 58 -5.90 -2.17 28.18
CA THR A 58 -5.45 -2.72 29.45
C THR A 58 -4.70 -1.64 30.24
N GLY A 59 -5.26 -1.24 31.39
CA GLY A 59 -4.64 -0.28 32.31
C GLY A 59 -4.68 1.20 31.86
N ASN A 60 -3.78 2.02 32.43
CA ASN A 60 -3.66 3.49 32.23
C ASN A 60 -3.21 3.93 30.82
N SER A 61 -3.51 3.16 29.77
CA SER A 61 -3.24 3.57 28.39
C SER A 61 -4.12 4.76 28.00
N GLY A 62 -3.58 5.69 27.21
CA GLY A 62 -4.29 6.86 26.71
C GLY A 62 -5.61 6.51 26.02
N VAL A 63 -6.53 7.47 26.01
CA VAL A 63 -7.86 7.30 25.41
C VAL A 63 -7.70 7.06 23.91
N ALA A 64 -8.11 5.87 23.44
CA ALA A 64 -8.36 5.60 22.04
C ALA A 64 -9.34 6.64 21.50
N GLY A 65 -8.80 7.58 20.71
CA GLY A 65 -9.59 8.69 20.24
C GLY A 65 -8.99 9.43 19.06
N THR A 66 -7.79 9.09 18.59
CA THR A 66 -7.15 9.80 17.47
C THR A 66 -6.57 8.85 16.44
N ALA A 67 -6.94 9.05 15.18
CA ALA A 67 -6.43 8.31 14.04
C ALA A 67 -5.72 9.25 13.06
N THR A 68 -4.56 8.81 12.57
CA THR A 68 -3.81 9.51 11.52
C THR A 68 -4.08 8.86 10.18
N VAL A 69 -4.12 9.67 9.11
CA VAL A 69 -4.18 9.13 7.75
C VAL A 69 -2.91 8.33 7.47
N GLY A 70 -3.07 7.15 6.87
CA GLY A 70 -1.99 6.18 6.74
C GLY A 70 -1.45 5.75 8.10
N GLY A 71 -0.12 5.73 8.23
CA GLY A 71 0.67 5.31 9.39
C GLY A 71 0.97 3.81 9.43
N THR A 72 1.91 3.43 10.28
CA THR A 72 2.33 2.04 10.50
C THR A 72 1.75 1.45 11.78
N GLY A 73 0.84 2.18 12.45
CA GLY A 73 0.16 1.75 13.66
C GLY A 73 -0.90 0.68 13.41
N VAL A 74 -1.69 0.39 14.44
CA VAL A 74 -2.85 -0.53 14.31
C VAL A 74 -3.84 0.08 13.33
N PHE A 75 -4.31 -0.71 12.36
CA PHE A 75 -5.32 -0.28 11.41
C PHE A 75 -6.60 0.16 12.13
N ALA A 76 -6.96 1.44 11.97
CA ALA A 76 -8.14 2.03 12.61
C ALA A 76 -9.39 1.92 11.71
N GLY A 77 -9.18 1.94 10.39
CA GLY A 77 -10.24 1.78 9.40
C GLY A 77 -10.07 2.67 8.18
N ILE A 78 -11.07 2.66 7.30
CA ILE A 78 -11.16 3.55 6.13
C ILE A 78 -12.16 4.65 6.45
N LEU A 79 -11.82 5.91 6.17
CA LEU A 79 -12.76 7.00 6.39
C LEU A 79 -13.91 6.93 5.40
N ILE A 80 -15.14 6.83 5.92
CA ILE A 80 -16.38 6.62 5.17
C ILE A 80 -17.42 7.70 5.47
N ASN A 81 -18.59 7.61 4.83
CA ASN A 81 -19.75 8.48 5.02
C ASN A 81 -19.46 9.96 4.72
N PRO A 82 -18.99 10.30 3.49
CA PRO A 82 -18.67 11.68 3.11
C PRO A 82 -19.83 12.67 3.33
N LYS A 83 -21.08 12.19 3.32
CA LYS A 83 -22.28 13.01 3.49
C LYS A 83 -22.64 13.34 4.95
N ASP A 84 -22.08 12.62 5.91
CA ASP A 84 -22.32 12.88 7.34
C ASP A 84 -21.52 14.09 7.83
N TYR A 85 -20.45 14.46 7.11
CA TYR A 85 -19.57 15.54 7.51
C TYR A 85 -19.97 16.87 6.89
N ALA A 86 -19.75 17.95 7.65
CA ALA A 86 -19.82 19.29 7.11
C ALA A 86 -18.69 19.53 6.09
N SER A 87 -19.02 20.07 4.92
CA SER A 87 -18.02 20.57 3.97
C SER A 87 -17.47 21.90 4.46
N PHE A 88 -16.14 22.00 4.56
CA PHE A 88 -15.44 23.25 4.92
C PHE A 88 -14.84 23.96 3.69
N GLY A 89 -15.16 23.49 2.50
CA GLY A 89 -14.63 24.05 1.26
C GLY A 89 -13.17 23.69 1.00
N THR A 90 -12.56 24.40 0.06
CA THR A 90 -11.11 24.33 -0.19
C THR A 90 -10.48 25.69 0.03
N THR A 91 -9.15 25.78 -0.02
CA THR A 91 -8.43 27.06 -0.03
C THR A 91 -8.82 27.95 -1.21
N GLY A 92 -9.40 27.38 -2.27
CA GLY A 92 -9.97 28.10 -3.41
C GLY A 92 -11.40 28.62 -3.21
N GLY A 93 -12.02 28.35 -2.05
CA GLY A 93 -13.33 28.90 -1.69
C GLY A 93 -14.10 28.00 -0.70
N PRO A 94 -14.85 28.61 0.25
CA PRO A 94 -15.60 27.87 1.28
C PRO A 94 -16.78 27.04 0.71
N LEU A 95 -17.20 27.31 -0.52
CA LEU A 95 -18.29 26.59 -1.19
C LEU A 95 -17.79 25.49 -2.16
N ASN A 96 -16.48 25.36 -2.34
CA ASN A 96 -15.94 24.36 -3.25
C ASN A 96 -16.18 22.96 -2.67
N PRO A 97 -16.64 21.99 -3.48
CA PRO A 97 -16.83 20.63 -2.99
C PRO A 97 -15.50 20.04 -2.54
N THR A 98 -15.49 19.40 -1.37
CA THR A 98 -14.32 18.75 -0.81
C THR A 98 -14.70 17.44 -0.15
N MET A 99 -13.78 16.47 -0.20
CA MET A 99 -13.83 15.23 0.58
C MET A 99 -12.80 15.24 1.72
N VAL A 100 -12.14 16.38 1.92
CA VAL A 100 -11.14 16.57 2.97
C VAL A 100 -11.82 17.11 4.21
N LEU A 101 -11.51 16.49 5.35
CA LEU A 101 -11.97 16.90 6.66
C LEU A 101 -10.85 17.66 7.41
N PRO A 102 -11.19 18.68 8.20
CA PRO A 102 -10.23 19.35 9.07
C PRO A 102 -9.78 18.43 10.21
N ASP A 103 -8.63 18.74 10.79
CA ASP A 103 -8.14 18.06 11.99
C ASP A 103 -9.12 18.21 13.15
N TYR A 104 -9.11 17.20 14.01
CA TYR A 104 -9.98 17.05 15.18
C TYR A 104 -11.47 16.92 14.86
N SER A 105 -11.84 16.79 13.59
CA SER A 105 -13.16 16.30 13.22
C SER A 105 -13.33 14.84 13.65
N ILE A 106 -14.54 14.45 14.01
CA ILE A 106 -14.85 13.05 14.33
C ILE A 106 -15.15 12.35 13.01
N GLY A 107 -14.24 11.48 12.58
CA GLY A 107 -14.40 10.61 11.42
C GLY A 107 -14.93 9.24 11.83
N GLN A 108 -15.80 8.68 10.99
CA GLN A 108 -16.23 7.29 11.09
C GLN A 108 -15.29 6.43 10.25
N LEU A 109 -14.52 5.58 10.92
CA LEU A 109 -13.56 4.68 10.28
C LEU A 109 -14.13 3.27 10.19
N ALA A 110 -14.32 2.80 8.96
CA ALA A 110 -14.85 1.49 8.67
C ALA A 110 -13.81 0.39 8.89
N ILE A 111 -14.20 -0.65 9.63
CA ILE A 111 -13.41 -1.86 9.88
C ILE A 111 -14.06 -3.12 9.31
N GLN A 112 -15.33 -3.03 8.90
CA GLN A 112 -16.06 -4.11 8.25
C GLN A 112 -17.12 -3.54 7.30
N GLY A 113 -17.26 -4.12 6.11
CA GLY A 113 -18.33 -3.80 5.16
C GLY A 113 -17.84 -3.75 3.71
N GLU A 114 -18.72 -3.35 2.80
CA GLU A 114 -18.37 -3.10 1.40
C GLU A 114 -18.51 -1.62 1.07
N PHE A 115 -17.42 -0.99 0.62
CA PHE A 115 -17.35 0.46 0.41
C PHE A 115 -16.82 0.80 -0.97
N TRP A 116 -17.35 1.87 -1.54
CA TRP A 116 -16.80 2.48 -2.74
C TRP A 116 -15.47 3.17 -2.40
N VAL A 117 -14.43 2.86 -3.16
CA VAL A 117 -13.10 3.47 -3.01
C VAL A 117 -12.52 3.78 -4.37
N ASN A 118 -11.44 4.58 -4.38
CA ASN A 118 -10.66 4.80 -5.58
C ASN A 118 -9.36 4.01 -5.50
N LEU A 119 -9.09 3.17 -6.51
CA LEU A 119 -7.81 2.49 -6.66
C LEU A 119 -7.01 3.17 -7.79
N PRO A 120 -5.72 3.49 -7.60
CA PRO A 120 -4.95 4.30 -8.55
C PRO A 120 -4.47 3.53 -9.78
N GLY A 121 -4.67 2.21 -9.83
CA GLY A 121 -4.22 1.36 -10.92
C GLY A 121 -5.19 0.22 -11.24
N PRO A 122 -4.88 -0.59 -12.26
CA PRO A 122 -5.68 -1.77 -12.60
C PRO A 122 -5.82 -2.70 -11.38
N ALA A 123 -7.05 -3.13 -11.12
CA ALA A 123 -7.37 -4.11 -10.09
C ALA A 123 -8.19 -5.25 -10.70
N ASN A 124 -8.07 -6.44 -10.13
CA ASN A 124 -8.95 -7.57 -10.41
C ASN A 124 -9.81 -7.89 -9.20
N ILE A 125 -10.98 -8.49 -9.44
CA ILE A 125 -11.82 -9.02 -8.37
C ILE A 125 -11.03 -10.10 -7.63
N GLY A 126 -10.99 -9.99 -6.30
CA GLY A 126 -10.22 -10.87 -5.42
C GLY A 126 -8.78 -10.40 -5.14
N ASP A 127 -8.34 -9.28 -5.71
CA ASP A 127 -7.08 -8.64 -5.33
C ASP A 127 -7.12 -8.21 -3.86
N LEU A 128 -5.99 -8.34 -3.17
CA LEU A 128 -5.83 -7.85 -1.81
C LEU A 128 -5.77 -6.32 -1.83
N VAL A 129 -6.36 -5.70 -0.83
CA VAL A 129 -6.29 -4.26 -0.65
C VAL A 129 -5.13 -3.93 0.28
N THR A 130 -4.33 -2.97 -0.16
CA THR A 130 -3.25 -2.39 0.63
C THR A 130 -3.47 -0.89 0.77
N TYR A 131 -2.75 -0.25 1.66
CA TYR A 131 -2.73 1.20 1.77
C TYR A 131 -1.30 1.70 1.92
N ASP A 132 -1.05 2.91 1.40
CA ASP A 132 0.18 3.62 1.63
C ASP A 132 0.15 4.29 3.02
N PRO A 133 1.12 4.03 3.91
CA PRO A 133 1.16 4.61 5.25
C PRO A 133 1.58 6.08 5.23
N LEU A 134 2.08 6.63 4.14
CA LEU A 134 2.33 8.07 4.08
C LEU A 134 1.05 8.84 3.76
N THR A 135 0.27 8.34 2.81
CA THR A 135 -0.87 9.06 2.23
C THR A 135 -2.23 8.52 2.67
N GLY A 136 -2.28 7.29 3.18
CA GLY A 136 -3.50 6.51 3.40
C GLY A 136 -4.17 6.03 2.11
N ASN A 137 -3.59 6.29 0.94
CA ASN A 137 -4.20 5.93 -0.33
C ASN A 137 -4.29 4.41 -0.46
N LEU A 138 -5.45 3.93 -0.90
CA LEU A 138 -5.68 2.52 -1.11
C LEU A 138 -5.08 2.06 -2.44
N ASN A 139 -4.59 0.85 -2.44
CA ASN A 139 -3.97 0.17 -3.57
C ASN A 139 -4.50 -1.27 -3.64
N SER A 140 -4.39 -1.90 -4.80
CA SER A 140 -4.66 -3.32 -4.97
C SER A 140 -3.40 -4.07 -5.36
N ILE A 141 -3.25 -5.27 -4.84
CA ILE A 141 -2.21 -6.20 -5.26
C ILE A 141 -2.82 -7.59 -5.49
N THR A 142 -2.33 -8.32 -6.49
CA THR A 142 -2.77 -9.70 -6.73
C THR A 142 -2.50 -10.55 -5.49
N PRO A 143 -3.40 -11.46 -5.06
CA PRO A 143 -3.24 -12.19 -3.80
C PRO A 143 -2.15 -13.26 -3.88
N THR A 144 -1.90 -13.76 -5.08
CA THR A 144 -0.94 -14.83 -5.34
C THR A 144 0.04 -14.38 -6.40
N THR A 145 1.33 -14.48 -6.07
CA THR A 145 2.39 -14.40 -7.05
C THR A 145 2.41 -15.69 -7.85
N LYS A 146 2.48 -15.60 -9.17
CA LYS A 146 2.53 -16.73 -10.10
C LYS A 146 3.80 -16.63 -10.94
N PHE A 147 4.58 -17.68 -10.95
CA PHE A 147 5.87 -17.68 -11.62
C PHE A 147 6.25 -19.09 -12.10
N THR A 148 7.23 -19.17 -12.98
CA THR A 148 7.82 -20.42 -13.45
C THR A 148 9.24 -20.50 -12.97
N GLY A 149 9.64 -21.63 -12.37
CA GLY A 149 11.00 -21.82 -11.89
C GLY A 149 11.45 -23.26 -11.76
N THR A 150 12.74 -23.42 -11.49
CA THR A 150 13.40 -24.68 -11.13
C THR A 150 14.07 -24.54 -9.77
N ILE A 151 14.28 -25.65 -9.07
CA ILE A 151 14.96 -25.64 -7.77
C ILE A 151 16.12 -26.63 -7.80
N SER A 152 17.29 -26.19 -7.37
CA SER A 152 18.45 -27.05 -7.10
C SER A 152 19.02 -26.69 -5.75
N THR A 153 19.04 -27.65 -4.82
CA THR A 153 19.41 -27.42 -3.41
C THR A 153 18.52 -26.33 -2.79
N THR A 154 19.09 -25.26 -2.27
CA THR A 154 18.39 -24.09 -1.72
C THR A 154 18.28 -22.94 -2.74
N THR A 155 18.58 -23.17 -4.02
CA THR A 155 18.49 -22.13 -5.05
C THR A 155 17.26 -22.36 -5.92
N LEU A 156 16.30 -21.44 -5.83
CA LEU A 156 15.16 -21.32 -6.74
C LEU A 156 15.56 -20.41 -7.90
N THR A 157 15.49 -20.88 -9.13
CA THR A 157 15.70 -20.07 -10.34
C THR A 157 14.36 -19.77 -10.98
N VAL A 158 13.97 -18.50 -11.01
CA VAL A 158 12.72 -18.01 -11.61
C VAL A 158 12.98 -17.51 -13.02
N SER A 159 12.35 -18.14 -14.00
CA SER A 159 12.52 -17.82 -15.42
C SER A 159 11.43 -16.91 -15.98
N ALA A 160 10.25 -16.87 -15.35
CA ALA A 160 9.16 -15.97 -15.72
C ALA A 160 8.27 -15.68 -14.52
N VAL A 161 7.74 -14.47 -14.41
CA VAL A 161 6.70 -14.09 -13.46
C VAL A 161 5.48 -13.62 -14.24
N SER A 162 4.34 -14.28 -14.04
CA SER A 162 3.09 -13.99 -14.74
C SER A 162 2.12 -13.13 -13.92
N ALA A 163 2.29 -13.08 -12.59
CA ALA A 163 1.56 -12.18 -11.71
C ALA A 163 2.28 -12.00 -10.36
N GLY A 164 2.07 -10.86 -9.70
CA GLY A 164 2.62 -10.55 -8.38
C GLY A 164 4.14 -10.33 -8.36
N GLN A 165 4.71 -10.28 -7.15
CA GLN A 165 6.15 -10.14 -6.91
C GLN A 165 6.65 -11.21 -5.92
N LEU A 166 7.91 -11.59 -6.07
CA LEU A 166 8.62 -12.46 -5.14
C LEU A 166 9.30 -11.64 -4.05
N ALA A 167 9.26 -12.08 -2.80
CA ALA A 167 9.90 -11.38 -1.68
C ALA A 167 10.36 -12.37 -0.61
N VAL A 168 11.32 -11.95 0.21
CA VAL A 168 11.75 -12.72 1.39
C VAL A 168 10.57 -12.91 2.35
N GLY A 169 10.47 -14.10 2.93
CA GLY A 169 9.39 -14.51 3.84
C GLY A 169 8.18 -15.13 3.15
N GLN A 170 8.11 -15.11 1.82
CA GLN A 170 7.02 -15.76 1.10
C GLN A 170 7.14 -17.29 1.13
N VAL A 171 6.03 -17.96 1.44
CA VAL A 171 5.90 -19.41 1.31
C VAL A 171 5.62 -19.73 -0.16
N ILE A 172 6.49 -20.56 -0.76
CA ILE A 172 6.33 -21.03 -2.13
C ILE A 172 5.57 -22.36 -2.16
N SER A 173 4.81 -22.58 -3.22
CA SER A 173 4.03 -23.79 -3.46
C SER A 173 4.06 -24.16 -4.94
N GLY A 174 4.00 -25.45 -5.26
CA GLY A 174 4.04 -25.93 -6.63
C GLY A 174 4.31 -27.43 -6.68
N THR A 175 4.13 -28.05 -7.85
CA THR A 175 4.41 -29.47 -7.99
C THR A 175 5.90 -29.75 -7.79
N GLY A 176 6.24 -30.68 -6.91
CA GLY A 176 7.63 -30.99 -6.55
C GLY A 176 8.26 -30.02 -5.54
N VAL A 177 7.53 -28.99 -5.08
CA VAL A 177 7.96 -28.10 -4.00
C VAL A 177 7.48 -28.65 -2.66
N THR A 178 8.41 -28.87 -1.74
CA THR A 178 8.14 -29.31 -0.38
C THR A 178 7.28 -28.28 0.35
N PRO A 179 6.15 -28.67 0.96
CA PRO A 179 5.30 -27.74 1.70
C PRO A 179 6.08 -26.97 2.78
N GLY A 180 5.76 -25.68 2.94
CA GLY A 180 6.43 -24.82 3.91
C GLY A 180 7.81 -24.29 3.48
N THR A 181 8.21 -24.51 2.23
CA THR A 181 9.41 -23.86 1.67
C THR A 181 9.20 -22.34 1.63
N ILE A 182 10.15 -21.57 2.15
CA ILE A 182 10.09 -20.10 2.25
C ILE A 182 11.28 -19.49 1.52
N ILE A 183 11.09 -18.34 0.86
CA ILE A 183 12.20 -17.52 0.32
C ILE A 183 12.93 -16.83 1.49
N THR A 184 14.23 -17.09 1.63
CA THR A 184 15.06 -16.54 2.71
C THR A 184 16.00 -15.43 2.25
N ALA A 185 16.29 -15.34 0.96
CA ALA A 185 17.06 -14.25 0.37
C ALA A 185 16.73 -14.11 -1.13
N LEU A 186 16.90 -12.92 -1.70
CA LEU A 186 16.57 -12.68 -3.11
C LEU A 186 17.65 -13.05 -4.09
N GLY A 187 18.87 -13.42 -3.68
CA GLY A 187 19.94 -13.85 -4.61
C GLY A 187 20.21 -12.81 -5.71
N THR A 188 19.98 -13.19 -6.98
CA THR A 188 20.00 -12.25 -8.12
C THR A 188 18.60 -11.76 -8.52
N GLY A 189 17.56 -12.34 -7.94
CA GLY A 189 16.18 -11.89 -8.11
C GLY A 189 15.94 -10.52 -7.51
N THR A 190 15.07 -9.75 -8.14
CA THR A 190 14.68 -8.39 -7.70
C THR A 190 13.20 -8.32 -7.37
N GLY A 191 12.62 -9.47 -7.01
CA GLY A 191 11.18 -9.71 -6.91
C GLY A 191 10.49 -10.14 -8.20
N TYR A 192 11.25 -10.38 -9.27
CA TYR A 192 10.77 -10.94 -10.53
C TYR A 192 11.57 -12.18 -10.97
N THR A 193 12.10 -12.21 -12.19
CA THR A 193 13.02 -13.28 -12.62
C THR A 193 14.37 -13.15 -11.93
N GLY A 194 15.11 -14.25 -11.86
CA GLY A 194 16.40 -14.32 -11.16
C GLY A 194 16.47 -15.52 -10.21
N THR A 195 17.53 -15.60 -9.42
CA THR A 195 17.71 -16.69 -8.44
C THR A 195 17.36 -16.23 -7.04
N TYR A 196 16.71 -17.07 -6.25
CA TYR A 196 16.30 -16.82 -4.86
C TYR A 196 16.83 -17.93 -3.97
N THR A 197 17.16 -17.62 -2.73
CA THR A 197 17.49 -18.64 -1.72
C THR A 197 16.22 -19.06 -0.98
N ILE A 198 16.05 -20.36 -0.77
CA ILE A 198 14.91 -20.94 -0.05
C ILE A 198 15.34 -21.73 1.20
N SER A 199 14.41 -21.91 2.13
CA SER A 199 14.65 -22.54 3.44
C SER A 199 14.89 -24.04 3.39
N VAL A 200 14.38 -24.73 2.38
CA VAL A 200 14.42 -26.20 2.27
C VAL A 200 15.21 -26.62 1.05
N SER A 201 16.28 -27.40 1.25
CA SER A 201 17.05 -28.00 0.16
C SER A 201 16.22 -29.07 -0.55
N GLN A 202 16.01 -28.92 -1.86
CA GLN A 202 15.22 -29.83 -2.69
C GLN A 202 15.59 -29.74 -4.17
N THR A 203 14.96 -30.55 -5.01
CA THR A 203 15.19 -30.53 -6.46
C THR A 203 13.87 -30.52 -7.22
N VAL A 204 13.67 -29.48 -8.03
CA VAL A 204 12.63 -29.40 -9.07
C VAL A 204 13.36 -29.24 -10.40
N GLY A 205 13.60 -30.36 -11.06
CA GLY A 205 14.52 -30.45 -12.21
C GLY A 205 13.97 -29.91 -13.54
N SER A 206 12.70 -29.52 -13.61
CA SER A 206 12.08 -28.95 -14.81
C SER A 206 11.29 -27.69 -14.46
N ALA A 207 11.29 -26.73 -15.38
CA ALA A 207 10.62 -25.45 -15.20
C ALA A 207 9.12 -25.70 -14.94
N THR A 208 8.68 -25.36 -13.74
CA THR A 208 7.37 -25.70 -13.21
C THR A 208 6.65 -24.43 -12.78
N ALA A 209 5.34 -24.36 -13.02
CA ALA A 209 4.51 -23.29 -12.50
C ALA A 209 4.41 -23.40 -10.97
N MET A 210 4.79 -22.33 -10.29
CA MET A 210 4.79 -22.20 -8.84
C MET A 210 4.01 -20.96 -8.44
N THR A 211 3.55 -20.94 -7.20
CA THR A 211 2.86 -19.81 -6.58
C THR A 211 3.50 -19.43 -5.27
N ALA A 212 3.32 -18.17 -4.88
CA ALA A 212 3.65 -17.68 -3.56
C ALA A 212 2.53 -16.75 -3.07
N VAL A 213 2.34 -16.64 -1.76
CA VAL A 213 1.47 -15.60 -1.21
C VAL A 213 2.11 -14.25 -1.53
N ASN A 214 1.41 -13.40 -2.27
CA ASN A 214 1.96 -12.09 -2.60
C ASN A 214 2.08 -11.28 -1.32
N GLN A 215 3.24 -10.64 -1.11
CA GLN A 215 3.46 -9.78 0.04
C GLN A 215 3.59 -8.35 -0.50
N PRO A 216 3.08 -7.34 0.22
CA PRO A 216 3.29 -5.96 -0.14
C PRO A 216 4.79 -5.70 -0.11
N ALA A 217 5.27 -4.85 -1.01
CA ALA A 217 6.67 -4.47 -1.04
C ALA A 217 7.11 -4.02 0.38
N PRO A 218 8.15 -4.64 0.98
CA PRO A 218 8.65 -4.16 2.25
C PRO A 218 9.15 -2.74 2.04
N ALA A 219 8.73 -1.77 2.86
CA ALA A 219 9.42 -0.48 2.85
C ALA A 219 10.87 -0.72 3.21
N PHE A 220 11.75 -0.43 2.28
CA PHE A 220 13.11 -0.11 2.66
C PHE A 220 13.09 1.17 3.48
N ALA A 221 13.87 1.24 4.54
CA ALA A 221 14.10 2.47 5.29
C ALA A 221 15.60 2.70 5.34
N ALA A 222 16.05 3.76 4.69
CA ALA A 222 17.43 4.21 4.73
C ALA A 222 17.53 5.40 5.67
N SER A 223 18.31 5.28 6.75
CA SER A 223 18.61 6.42 7.61
C SER A 223 19.60 7.40 6.97
N ALA A 224 20.29 6.98 5.91
CA ALA A 224 21.21 7.81 5.15
C ALA A 224 21.16 7.47 3.66
N ALA A 225 20.55 8.36 2.88
CA ALA A 225 20.45 8.30 1.43
C ALA A 225 20.46 9.70 0.79
N TYR A 226 20.81 9.75 -0.50
CA TYR A 226 20.80 10.99 -1.30
C TYR A 226 20.59 10.65 -2.78
N ILE A 227 20.10 11.61 -3.57
CA ILE A 227 19.87 11.45 -5.02
C ILE A 227 20.73 12.45 -5.78
N THR A 228 21.45 11.96 -6.79
CA THR A 228 22.22 12.81 -7.70
C THR A 228 21.86 12.53 -9.15
N THR A 229 21.88 13.57 -9.97
CA THR A 229 21.79 13.43 -11.43
C THR A 229 23.19 13.39 -12.05
N SER A 230 23.44 12.43 -12.93
CA SER A 230 24.58 12.43 -13.84
C SER A 230 24.11 12.11 -15.25
N THR A 231 24.56 12.88 -16.25
CA THR A 231 24.21 12.65 -17.67
C THR A 231 22.71 12.48 -17.94
N GLY A 232 21.85 13.17 -17.17
CA GLY A 232 20.40 13.09 -17.30
C GLY A 232 19.75 11.86 -16.65
N VAL A 233 20.49 11.08 -15.87
CA VAL A 233 19.98 9.93 -15.12
C VAL A 233 20.08 10.22 -13.62
N ASP A 234 18.96 10.09 -12.91
CA ASP A 234 18.93 10.25 -11.46
C ASP A 234 19.29 8.92 -10.78
N THR A 235 20.22 8.98 -9.83
CA THR A 235 20.72 7.84 -9.07
C THR A 235 20.51 8.06 -7.59
N LEU A 236 19.72 7.20 -6.97
CA LEU A 236 19.59 7.07 -5.52
C LEU A 236 20.81 6.34 -4.96
N HIS A 237 21.43 6.93 -3.96
CA HIS A 237 22.53 6.37 -3.20
C HIS A 237 22.05 6.07 -1.78
N ILE A 238 22.10 4.80 -1.38
CA ILE A 238 21.76 4.36 -0.02
C ILE A 238 23.07 3.96 0.66
N THR A 239 23.49 4.74 1.65
CA THR A 239 24.73 4.46 2.40
C THR A 239 24.46 3.69 3.68
N THR A 240 23.29 3.85 4.29
CA THR A 240 22.87 3.06 5.45
C THR A 240 21.42 2.63 5.28
N LEU A 241 21.19 1.33 5.16
CA LEU A 241 19.87 0.72 5.17
C LEU A 241 19.56 0.19 6.57
N THR A 242 18.46 0.64 7.14
CA THR A 242 18.04 0.33 8.52
C THR A 242 17.04 -0.82 8.56
N SER A 243 16.17 -0.94 7.56
CA SER A 243 15.24 -2.07 7.43
C SER A 243 14.76 -2.24 5.99
N GLY A 244 14.16 -3.40 5.71
CA GLY A 244 13.59 -3.72 4.39
C GLY A 244 14.66 -4.00 3.34
N GLU A 245 14.20 -4.17 2.10
CA GLU A 245 15.04 -4.43 0.94
C GLU A 245 14.59 -3.51 -0.21
N VAL A 246 15.56 -2.98 -0.94
CA VAL A 246 15.35 -2.02 -2.02
C VAL A 246 15.11 -2.78 -3.33
N LEU A 247 13.90 -2.72 -3.88
CA LEU A 247 13.49 -3.50 -5.05
C LEU A 247 13.20 -2.59 -6.25
N ILE A 248 13.39 -3.14 -7.46
CA ILE A 248 13.00 -2.45 -8.70
C ILE A 248 11.47 -2.32 -8.74
N GLY A 249 10.98 -1.15 -9.17
CA GLY A 249 9.57 -0.80 -9.21
C GLY A 249 9.07 -0.15 -7.92
N GLN A 250 9.87 -0.11 -6.85
CA GLN A 250 9.51 0.62 -5.64
C GLN A 250 9.62 2.13 -5.85
N GLN A 251 8.63 2.86 -5.33
CA GLN A 251 8.71 4.31 -5.23
C GLN A 251 9.75 4.71 -4.16
N VAL A 252 10.31 5.89 -4.28
CA VAL A 252 11.20 6.48 -3.28
C VAL A 252 10.49 7.67 -2.67
N PHE A 253 10.51 7.73 -1.34
CA PHE A 253 9.98 8.84 -0.55
C PHE A 253 11.12 9.44 0.27
N GLY A 254 11.07 10.74 0.48
CA GLY A 254 12.06 11.49 1.24
C GLY A 254 11.83 12.99 1.09
N THR A 255 12.38 13.77 2.00
CA THR A 255 12.38 15.23 1.91
C THR A 255 13.05 15.65 0.60
N GLY A 256 12.35 16.43 -0.24
CA GLY A 256 12.87 16.89 -1.54
C GLY A 256 12.81 15.88 -2.69
N VAL A 257 12.38 14.63 -2.46
CA VAL A 257 12.17 13.64 -3.52
C VAL A 257 10.93 14.01 -4.33
N ALA A 258 11.02 14.05 -5.67
CA ALA A 258 9.88 14.40 -6.50
C ALA A 258 8.77 13.33 -6.42
N PRO A 259 7.49 13.71 -6.55
CA PRO A 259 6.39 12.74 -6.63
C PRO A 259 6.61 11.72 -7.75
N ASN A 260 6.14 10.49 -7.55
CA ASN A 260 6.26 9.38 -8.52
C ASN A 260 7.70 8.99 -8.90
N THR A 261 8.68 9.28 -8.04
CA THR A 261 10.07 8.81 -8.21
C THR A 261 10.13 7.31 -7.94
N VAL A 262 10.49 6.50 -8.93
CA VAL A 262 10.48 5.03 -8.87
C VAL A 262 11.85 4.46 -9.23
N ILE A 263 12.28 3.42 -8.54
CA ILE A 263 13.50 2.66 -8.82
C ILE A 263 13.30 1.84 -10.10
N THR A 264 14.09 2.10 -11.13
CA THR A 264 13.98 1.44 -12.45
C THR A 264 15.05 0.38 -12.68
N ALA A 265 16.20 0.50 -12.01
CA ALA A 265 17.27 -0.48 -12.10
C ALA A 265 18.16 -0.46 -10.85
N PHE A 266 18.82 -1.58 -10.61
CA PHE A 266 19.92 -1.66 -9.66
C PHE A 266 21.20 -1.09 -10.27
N GLY A 267 21.97 -0.36 -9.47
CA GLY A 267 23.33 0.06 -9.76
C GLY A 267 24.32 -0.87 -9.07
N SER A 268 25.06 -0.36 -8.09
CA SER A 268 25.94 -1.19 -7.26
C SER A 268 25.22 -1.95 -6.14
N GLY A 269 23.98 -1.58 -5.82
CA GLY A 269 23.18 -2.25 -4.78
C GLY A 269 22.41 -3.45 -5.33
N THR A 270 22.26 -4.48 -4.51
CA THR A 270 21.43 -5.68 -4.81
C THR A 270 20.39 -5.89 -3.70
N GLY A 271 19.56 -4.88 -3.43
CA GLY A 271 18.57 -4.91 -2.35
C GLY A 271 18.99 -4.24 -1.05
N GLY A 272 20.28 -3.92 -0.89
CA GLY A 272 20.85 -3.33 0.32
C GLY A 272 21.31 -1.89 0.17
N THR A 273 22.42 -1.56 0.83
CA THR A 273 23.17 -0.33 0.53
C THR A 273 23.75 -0.39 -0.89
N GLY A 274 23.90 0.76 -1.54
CA GLY A 274 24.42 0.87 -2.90
C GLY A 274 23.67 1.91 -3.71
N THR A 275 23.86 1.86 -5.03
CA THR A 275 23.20 2.79 -5.95
C THR A 275 22.05 2.14 -6.71
N TYR A 276 21.05 2.95 -7.04
CA TYR A 276 19.80 2.56 -7.69
C TYR A 276 19.39 3.65 -8.70
N THR A 277 19.05 3.25 -9.92
CA THR A 277 18.59 4.18 -10.98
C THR A 277 17.12 4.50 -10.79
N LEU A 278 16.74 5.76 -11.01
CA LEU A 278 15.37 6.24 -10.88
C LEU A 278 14.70 6.49 -12.24
N ASN A 279 13.37 6.66 -12.26
CA ASN A 279 12.59 6.99 -13.46
C ASN A 279 12.60 8.49 -13.81
N THR A 280 13.24 9.32 -12.99
CA THR A 280 13.32 10.77 -13.17
C THR A 280 14.64 11.19 -13.83
N SER A 281 14.67 12.43 -14.33
CA SER A 281 15.88 13.08 -14.81
C SER A 281 15.98 14.50 -14.26
N GLY A 282 17.12 14.85 -13.66
CA GLY A 282 17.39 16.19 -13.13
C GLY A 282 17.05 16.40 -11.66
N GLN A 283 16.70 15.35 -10.91
CA GLN A 283 16.44 15.43 -9.48
C GLN A 283 17.73 15.32 -8.67
N THR A 284 17.99 16.31 -7.81
CA THR A 284 19.05 16.27 -6.80
C THR A 284 18.43 16.46 -5.41
N VAL A 285 18.76 15.55 -4.49
CA VAL A 285 18.22 15.52 -3.12
C VAL A 285 19.34 15.18 -2.15
N ALA A 286 19.53 15.98 -1.11
CA ALA A 286 20.61 15.83 -0.13
C ALA A 286 22.01 15.73 -0.78
N SER A 287 23.01 15.28 -0.03
CA SER A 287 24.36 15.04 -0.56
C SER A 287 25.10 13.95 0.22
N SER A 288 26.21 13.45 -0.29
CA SER A 288 27.03 12.44 0.40
C SER A 288 27.60 12.93 1.75
N GLY A 289 27.82 14.24 1.91
CA GLY A 289 28.29 14.85 3.16
C GLY A 289 27.19 15.09 4.19
N SER A 290 25.93 15.16 3.74
CA SER A 290 24.75 15.35 4.58
C SER A 290 23.59 14.52 4.00
N PRO A 291 23.61 13.18 4.17
CA PRO A 291 22.54 12.32 3.68
C PRO A 291 21.29 12.46 4.54
N GLU A 292 20.13 12.24 3.93
CA GLU A 292 18.82 12.32 4.59
C GLU A 292 18.14 10.96 4.61
N ALA A 293 17.08 10.84 5.41
CA ALA A 293 16.29 9.62 5.44
C ALA A 293 15.44 9.49 4.16
N MET A 294 15.46 8.31 3.55
CA MET A 294 14.60 7.97 2.41
C MET A 294 13.98 6.59 2.61
N THR A 295 12.73 6.42 2.21
CA THR A 295 11.96 5.20 2.43
C THR A 295 11.30 4.72 1.13
N GLY A 296 11.04 3.42 1.04
CA GLY A 296 10.21 2.82 -0.01
C GLY A 296 8.72 2.87 0.32
N PRO A 297 7.85 2.44 -0.61
CA PRO A 297 6.44 2.26 -0.34
C PRO A 297 6.28 1.12 0.66
N SER A 298 5.83 1.44 1.86
CA SER A 298 5.36 0.44 2.82
C SER A 298 3.90 0.18 2.57
N ASN A 299 3.49 -0.32 1.40
CA ASN A 299 2.08 -0.70 1.26
C ASN A 299 1.77 -1.72 2.38
N LEU A 300 0.84 -1.39 3.28
CA LEU A 300 0.43 -2.28 4.34
C LEU A 300 -0.88 -2.93 3.94
N PHE A 301 -1.11 -4.16 4.37
CA PHE A 301 -2.40 -4.79 4.15
C PHE A 301 -3.49 -4.05 4.89
N VAL A 302 -4.59 -3.83 4.19
CA VAL A 302 -5.88 -3.62 4.86
C VAL A 302 -6.32 -4.98 5.39
N PRO A 303 -6.53 -5.14 6.71
CA PRO A 303 -6.98 -6.41 7.28
C PRO A 303 -8.25 -6.92 6.60
N ASN A 304 -8.23 -8.17 6.13
CA ASN A 304 -9.31 -8.80 5.36
C ASN A 304 -9.75 -8.06 4.08
N GLY A 305 -8.98 -7.06 3.65
CA GLY A 305 -9.28 -6.20 2.51
C GLY A 305 -9.16 -6.94 1.19
N THR A 306 -10.26 -7.04 0.44
CA THR A 306 -10.26 -7.60 -0.92
C THR A 306 -11.10 -6.76 -1.88
N VAL A 307 -10.71 -6.69 -3.14
CA VAL A 307 -11.50 -6.03 -4.19
C VAL A 307 -12.70 -6.90 -4.52
N SER A 308 -13.92 -6.42 -4.23
CA SER A 308 -15.15 -7.16 -4.50
C SER A 308 -15.70 -6.87 -5.90
N ARG A 309 -15.53 -5.64 -6.40
CA ARG A 309 -15.92 -5.24 -7.76
C ARG A 309 -14.98 -4.19 -8.32
N PHE A 310 -14.62 -4.33 -9.59
CA PHE A 310 -13.87 -3.34 -10.33
C PHE A 310 -14.16 -3.48 -11.82
N THR A 311 -14.34 -2.38 -12.53
CA THR A 311 -14.39 -2.39 -13.99
C THR A 311 -12.94 -2.36 -14.49
N THR A 312 -12.43 -3.50 -14.95
CA THR A 312 -11.06 -3.64 -15.41
C THR A 312 -10.69 -2.57 -16.44
N ASN A 313 -9.70 -1.75 -16.11
CA ASN A 313 -9.17 -0.70 -16.97
C ASN A 313 -7.66 -0.58 -16.76
N THR A 314 -6.99 0.30 -17.51
CA THR A 314 -5.53 0.50 -17.43
C THR A 314 -5.11 1.65 -16.52
N GLY A 315 -6.04 2.47 -16.03
CA GLY A 315 -5.75 3.74 -15.35
C GLY A 315 -6.24 3.83 -13.89
N GLY A 316 -6.82 2.76 -13.35
CA GLY A 316 -7.47 2.81 -12.03
C GLY A 316 -8.86 3.45 -12.07
N GLY A 317 -9.49 3.59 -10.91
CA GLY A 317 -10.78 4.25 -10.77
C GLY A 317 -11.60 3.71 -9.61
N LEU A 318 -12.92 3.93 -9.71
CA LEU A 318 -13.88 3.48 -8.71
C LEU A 318 -13.92 1.95 -8.62
N ALA A 319 -13.75 1.47 -7.40
CA ALA A 319 -13.82 0.08 -7.01
C ALA A 319 -14.78 -0.09 -5.84
N VAL A 320 -15.27 -1.30 -5.63
CA VAL A 320 -15.83 -1.71 -4.35
C VAL A 320 -14.82 -2.65 -3.70
N ILE A 321 -14.47 -2.34 -2.45
CA ILE A 321 -13.67 -3.22 -1.62
C ILE A 321 -14.53 -3.78 -0.50
N LYS A 322 -14.17 -4.98 -0.05
CA LYS A 322 -14.68 -5.61 1.16
C LYS A 322 -13.57 -5.57 2.21
N ILE A 323 -13.92 -5.12 3.41
CA ILE A 323 -13.08 -5.17 4.60
C ILE A 323 -13.82 -5.88 5.74
#